data_AF-A0A7S0NU97-F1
#
_entry.id   AF-A0A7S0NU97-F1
#
_cell.length_a   1.000
_cell.length_b   1.000
_cell.length_c   1.000
_cell.angle_alpha   90.00
_cell.angle_beta   90.00
_cell.angle_gamma   90.00
#
_symmetry.space_group_name_H-M   'P 1'
#
loop_
_entity.id
_entity.type
_entity.pdbx_description
1 polymer ?
#
loop_
_entity_poly.entity_id
_entity_poly.type
_entity_poly.pdbx_seq_one_letter_code
_entity_poly.pdbx_strand_id
1 'polypeptide(L)'
;MAASIALLLFGGFFAMLFVSTGDLQLGRPGFGHILLDGWQELILVFFCVATVWAVVFVRHVQYCTIGGAVSQWYFKRAQLGSFPVAVALGTTLRYHTGSVALGSLLITALKFVRIVFLFLRRRTRFLGKRCAPKCGSRFARALCCYVECCLACFEKCLRALCRYAYTQLMISGHPFCKSAAEAFTLLTANLAGAATLRVIAAAYLALGKLLVAAACGTVGALILLSESPFKEELYSIWPPVVAIVVIALAVSMIFFGVYNMTIDTIFVCVCIEKDRKQLGLPTDGSAEVAVLLRDPDVIEGQPRRAGSLEQMVCAESTSGTRTARTTLPLSSPDTPRDADLQI
;
A
#
# COMPACT_ATOMS: atom_id res chain seq x y z
N MET A 1 5.15 3.90 -9.75
CA MET A 1 6.43 4.49 -9.25
C MET A 1 7.13 5.37 -10.28
N ALA A 2 7.34 4.93 -11.52
CA ALA A 2 7.96 5.77 -12.57
C ALA A 2 7.28 7.14 -12.74
N ALA A 3 5.95 7.17 -12.90
CA ALA A 3 5.17 8.42 -12.98
C ALA A 3 5.35 9.33 -11.75
N SER A 4 5.46 8.75 -10.55
CA SER A 4 5.72 9.51 -9.31
C SER A 4 7.11 10.13 -9.30
N ILE A 5 8.13 9.44 -9.82
CA ILE A 5 9.50 9.97 -9.93
C ILE A 5 9.54 11.08 -10.97
N ALA A 6 8.93 10.87 -12.14
CA ALA A 6 8.85 11.88 -13.19
C ALA A 6 8.16 13.16 -12.69
N LEU A 7 7.06 13.04 -11.95
CA LEU A 7 6.38 14.18 -11.34
C LEU A 7 7.22 14.90 -10.29
N LEU A 8 8.02 14.18 -9.49
CA LEU A 8 8.94 14.80 -8.54
C LEU A 8 10.06 15.56 -9.25
N LEU A 9 10.64 14.99 -10.31
CA LEU A 9 11.67 15.64 -11.10
C LEU A 9 11.11 16.88 -11.81
N PHE A 10 9.95 16.76 -12.43
CA PHE A 10 9.24 17.86 -13.08
C PHE A 10 8.91 18.97 -12.09
N GLY A 11 8.28 18.65 -10.95
CA GLY A 11 8.00 19.65 -9.92
C GLY A 11 9.26 20.27 -9.32
N GLY A 12 10.33 19.50 -9.12
CA GLY A 12 11.62 20.04 -8.69
C GLY A 12 12.23 21.03 -9.68
N PHE A 13 12.19 20.69 -10.97
CA PHE A 13 12.65 21.56 -12.05
C PHE A 13 11.86 22.88 -12.09
N PHE A 14 10.52 22.81 -12.05
CA PHE A 14 9.68 24.01 -12.04
C PHE A 14 9.86 24.86 -10.77
N ALA A 15 10.07 24.23 -9.61
CA ALA A 15 10.39 24.97 -8.38
C ALA A 15 11.73 25.71 -8.49
N MET A 16 12.75 25.10 -9.12
CA MET A 16 14.03 25.77 -9.38
C MET A 16 13.89 26.94 -10.36
N LEU A 17 13.11 26.76 -11.43
CA LEU A 17 12.80 27.84 -12.37
C LEU A 17 12.08 29.00 -11.68
N PHE A 18 11.13 28.69 -10.80
CA PHE A 18 10.41 29.69 -10.02
C PHE A 18 11.33 30.46 -9.05
N VAL A 19 12.28 29.78 -8.39
CA VAL A 19 13.28 30.46 -7.55
C VAL A 19 14.19 31.37 -8.40
N SER A 20 14.44 30.99 -9.65
CA SER A 20 15.25 31.81 -10.57
C SER A 20 14.58 33.11 -11.01
N THR A 21 13.27 33.30 -10.79
CA THR A 21 12.59 34.57 -11.07
C THR A 21 12.65 35.56 -9.91
N GLY A 22 13.29 35.20 -8.79
CA GLY A 22 13.48 36.11 -7.65
C GLY A 22 14.50 37.19 -7.97
N ASP A 23 14.34 38.36 -7.35
CA ASP A 23 15.23 39.49 -7.58
C ASP A 23 16.59 39.26 -6.91
N LEU A 24 17.66 39.52 -7.66
CA LEU A 24 19.02 39.40 -7.17
C LEU A 24 19.44 40.69 -6.46
N GLN A 25 19.45 40.69 -5.13
CA GLN A 25 20.06 41.78 -4.38
C GLN A 25 21.54 41.48 -4.12
N LEU A 26 22.42 42.36 -4.61
CA LEU A 26 23.85 42.28 -4.32
C LEU A 26 24.09 42.65 -2.84
N GLY A 27 24.47 41.66 -2.04
CA GLY A 27 25.02 41.87 -0.70
C GLY A 27 26.50 42.30 -0.76
N ARG A 28 27.18 42.26 0.40
CA ARG A 28 28.65 42.47 0.52
C ARG A 28 29.41 41.77 -0.61
N PRO A 29 30.56 42.30 -1.07
CA PRO A 29 31.24 41.81 -2.27
C PRO A 29 31.44 40.29 -2.23
N GLY A 30 30.77 39.58 -3.14
CA GLY A 30 30.86 38.12 -3.32
C GLY A 30 29.63 37.28 -2.95
N PHE A 31 28.61 37.83 -2.27
CA PHE A 31 27.40 37.06 -1.92
C PHE A 31 26.12 37.80 -2.35
N GLY A 32 25.48 37.32 -3.42
CA GLY A 32 24.12 37.71 -3.80
C GLY A 32 23.11 36.81 -3.09
N HIS A 33 22.06 37.40 -2.53
CA HIS A 33 20.92 36.64 -2.01
C HIS A 33 19.73 36.85 -2.95
N ILE A 34 19.03 35.76 -3.26
CA ILE A 34 17.77 35.80 -4.00
C ILE A 34 16.69 36.21 -3.00
N LEU A 35 16.09 37.37 -3.19
CA LEU A 35 14.95 37.81 -2.40
C LEU A 35 13.68 37.41 -3.15
N LEU A 36 12.81 36.63 -2.52
CA LEU A 36 11.48 36.38 -3.03
C LEU A 36 10.50 37.32 -2.32
N ASP A 37 9.58 37.92 -3.07
CA ASP A 37 8.45 38.64 -2.48
C ASP A 37 7.55 37.69 -1.69
N GLY A 38 6.85 38.20 -0.68
CA GLY A 38 5.95 37.36 0.15
C GLY A 38 4.90 36.60 -0.66
N TRP A 39 4.41 37.17 -1.77
CA TRP A 39 3.53 36.48 -2.71
C TRP A 39 4.24 35.35 -3.47
N GLN A 40 5.48 35.57 -3.90
CA GLN A 40 6.28 34.55 -4.58
C GLN A 40 6.61 33.39 -3.63
N GLU A 41 6.95 33.68 -2.37
CA GLU A 41 7.16 32.64 -1.35
C GLU A 41 5.90 31.79 -1.14
N LEU A 42 4.72 32.42 -1.04
CA LEU A 42 3.44 31.71 -0.88
C LEU A 42 3.14 30.80 -2.07
N ILE A 43 3.33 31.30 -3.29
CA ILE A 43 3.12 30.53 -4.53
C ILE A 43 4.09 29.36 -4.61
N LEU A 44 5.36 29.55 -4.25
CA LEU A 44 6.37 28.48 -4.24
C LEU A 44 6.00 27.39 -3.23
N VAL A 45 5.57 27.76 -2.02
CA VAL A 45 5.13 26.80 -1.00
C VAL A 45 3.89 26.04 -1.48
N PHE A 46 2.90 26.74 -2.04
CA PHE A 46 1.71 26.11 -2.60
C PHE A 46 2.08 25.12 -3.72
N PHE A 47 2.95 25.51 -4.64
CA PHE A 47 3.41 24.66 -5.74
C PHE A 47 4.15 23.40 -5.24
N CYS A 48 5.02 23.55 -4.24
CA CYS A 48 5.70 22.42 -3.60
C CYS A 48 4.69 21.44 -2.97
N VAL A 49 3.71 21.96 -2.21
CA VAL A 49 2.66 21.15 -1.58
C VAL A 49 1.79 20.47 -2.63
N ALA A 50 1.38 21.18 -3.67
CA ALA A 50 0.60 20.66 -4.80
C ALA A 50 1.36 19.55 -5.55
N THR A 51 2.67 19.72 -5.76
CA THR A 51 3.52 18.69 -6.38
C THR A 51 3.57 17.42 -5.52
N VAL A 52 3.77 17.56 -4.21
CA VAL A 52 3.77 16.41 -3.30
C VAL A 52 2.41 15.72 -3.30
N TRP A 53 1.32 16.50 -3.27
CA TRP A 53 -0.03 15.95 -3.35
C TRP A 53 -0.26 15.22 -4.67
N ALA A 54 0.11 15.78 -5.83
CA ALA A 54 -0.02 15.15 -7.14
C ALA A 54 0.73 13.80 -7.21
N VAL A 55 1.93 13.73 -6.64
CA VAL A 55 2.72 12.49 -6.54
C VAL A 55 2.02 11.43 -5.69
N VAL A 56 1.35 11.85 -4.61
CA VAL A 56 0.56 10.96 -3.74
C VAL A 56 -0.75 10.55 -4.43
N PHE A 57 -1.39 11.46 -5.15
CA PHE A 57 -2.61 11.23 -5.93
C PHE A 57 -2.38 10.16 -7.00
N VAL A 58 -1.37 10.30 -7.86
CA VAL A 58 -1.04 9.31 -8.90
C VAL A 58 -0.74 7.94 -8.29
N ARG A 59 -0.13 7.90 -7.09
CA ARG A 59 0.09 6.64 -6.38
C ARG A 59 -1.22 5.97 -5.93
N HIS A 60 -2.20 6.76 -5.51
CA HIS A 60 -3.53 6.26 -5.13
C HIS A 60 -4.39 5.87 -6.33
N VAL A 61 -4.27 6.58 -7.46
CA VAL A 61 -4.81 6.10 -8.74
C VAL A 61 -4.23 4.72 -9.06
N GLN A 62 -2.91 4.54 -8.92
CA GLN A 62 -2.27 3.24 -9.14
C GLN A 62 -2.84 2.13 -8.21
N TYR A 63 -3.08 2.43 -6.92
CA TYR A 63 -3.70 1.47 -5.99
C TYR A 63 -5.12 1.11 -6.41
N CYS A 64 -5.94 2.09 -6.79
CA CYS A 64 -7.32 1.87 -7.20
C CYS A 64 -7.41 1.11 -8.54
N THR A 65 -6.57 1.45 -9.52
CA THR A 65 -6.54 0.78 -10.83
C THR A 65 -6.09 -0.68 -10.73
N ILE A 66 -5.01 -0.97 -10.00
CA ILE A 66 -4.55 -2.35 -9.79
C ILE A 66 -5.58 -3.12 -8.97
N GLY A 67 -6.13 -2.48 -7.92
CA GLY A 67 -7.20 -3.03 -7.09
C GLY A 67 -8.41 -3.46 -7.92
N GLY A 68 -8.86 -2.60 -8.83
CA GLY A 68 -9.97 -2.85 -9.74
C GLY A 68 -9.68 -3.96 -10.75
N ALA A 69 -8.52 -3.92 -11.41
CA ALA A 69 -8.18 -4.93 -12.42
C ALA A 69 -8.06 -6.34 -11.79
N VAL A 70 -7.42 -6.43 -10.62
CA VAL A 70 -7.22 -7.71 -9.92
C VAL A 70 -8.53 -8.22 -9.32
N SER A 71 -9.36 -7.36 -8.73
CA SER A 71 -10.67 -7.79 -8.21
C SER A 71 -11.62 -8.23 -9.32
N GLN A 72 -11.61 -7.56 -10.48
CA GLN A 72 -12.35 -8.03 -11.66
C GLN A 72 -11.85 -9.40 -12.12
N TRP A 73 -10.53 -9.60 -12.20
CA TRP A 73 -9.94 -10.91 -12.54
C TRP A 73 -10.33 -12.00 -11.53
N TYR A 74 -10.36 -11.66 -10.24
CA TYR A 74 -10.65 -12.59 -9.16
C TYR A 74 -12.12 -13.02 -9.14
N PHE A 75 -13.07 -12.06 -9.21
CA PHE A 75 -14.50 -12.34 -9.05
C PHE A 75 -15.27 -12.52 -10.37
N LYS A 76 -14.77 -11.99 -11.49
CA LYS A 76 -15.48 -11.95 -12.78
C LYS A 76 -14.64 -12.54 -13.91
N ARG A 77 -13.89 -13.61 -13.63
CA ARG A 77 -12.92 -14.22 -14.56
C ARG A 77 -13.49 -14.50 -15.96
N ALA A 78 -14.74 -14.95 -16.06
CA ALA A 78 -15.41 -15.26 -17.32
C ALA A 78 -15.80 -14.03 -18.16
N GLN A 79 -15.83 -12.84 -17.57
CA GLN A 79 -16.27 -11.58 -18.21
C GLN A 79 -15.10 -10.62 -18.50
N LEU A 80 -13.85 -11.10 -18.44
CA LEU A 80 -12.70 -10.24 -18.68
C LEU A 80 -12.56 -9.92 -20.17
N GLY A 81 -12.74 -8.64 -20.51
CA GLY A 81 -12.35 -8.11 -21.83
C GLY A 81 -10.84 -8.02 -22.02
N SER A 82 -10.40 -7.62 -23.21
CA SER A 82 -8.99 -7.64 -23.62
C SER A 82 -8.07 -6.65 -22.87
N PHE A 83 -8.61 -5.66 -22.15
CA PHE A 83 -7.81 -4.62 -21.48
C PHE A 83 -8.34 -4.28 -20.06
N PRO A 84 -8.30 -5.22 -19.10
CA PRO A 84 -8.89 -5.01 -17.76
C PRO A 84 -8.23 -3.85 -17.00
N VAL A 85 -6.91 -3.64 -17.19
CA VAL A 85 -6.19 -2.53 -16.54
C VAL A 85 -6.62 -1.18 -17.09
N ALA A 86 -6.81 -1.06 -18.42
CA ALA A 86 -7.24 0.18 -19.04
C ALA A 86 -8.69 0.52 -18.67
N VAL A 87 -9.56 -0.50 -18.63
CA VAL A 87 -10.94 -0.35 -18.16
C VAL A 87 -10.96 0.08 -16.70
N ALA A 88 -10.21 -0.58 -15.82
CA ALA A 88 -10.11 -0.20 -14.42
C ALA A 88 -9.59 1.24 -14.25
N LEU A 89 -8.58 1.64 -15.03
CA LEU A 89 -8.06 3.01 -15.02
C LEU A 89 -9.13 4.02 -15.46
N GLY A 90 -9.84 3.75 -16.55
CA GLY A 90 -10.94 4.59 -17.03
C GLY A 90 -12.05 4.72 -15.99
N THR A 91 -12.43 3.63 -15.33
CA THR A 91 -13.42 3.63 -14.24
C THR A 91 -12.93 4.43 -13.03
N THR A 92 -11.66 4.25 -12.63
CA THR A 92 -11.05 5.03 -11.55
C THR A 92 -11.11 6.53 -11.86
N LEU A 93 -10.71 6.93 -13.06
CA LEU A 93 -10.63 8.34 -13.47
C LEU A 93 -12.00 8.98 -13.71
N ARG A 94 -12.99 8.21 -14.20
CA ARG A 94 -14.32 8.74 -14.51
C ARG A 94 -15.25 8.79 -13.30
N TYR A 95 -15.21 7.77 -12.45
CA TYR A 95 -16.21 7.60 -11.37
C TYR A 95 -15.62 7.77 -9.96
N HIS A 96 -14.33 7.48 -9.76
CA HIS A 96 -13.74 7.44 -8.41
C HIS A 96 -12.66 8.50 -8.16
N THR A 97 -12.43 9.44 -9.08
CA THR A 97 -11.42 10.49 -8.92
C THR A 97 -11.60 11.31 -7.65
N GLY A 98 -12.83 11.66 -7.27
CA GLY A 98 -13.08 12.40 -6.03
C GLY A 98 -12.71 11.61 -4.77
N SER A 99 -13.02 10.31 -4.75
CA SER A 99 -12.65 9.40 -3.65
C SER A 99 -11.13 9.25 -3.53
N VAL A 100 -10.44 9.10 -4.67
CA VAL A 100 -8.97 9.01 -4.72
C VAL A 100 -8.31 10.34 -4.34
N ALA A 101 -8.87 11.47 -4.77
CA ALA A 101 -8.43 12.81 -4.41
C ALA A 101 -8.51 13.02 -2.90
N LEU A 102 -9.66 12.71 -2.28
CA LEU A 102 -9.86 12.83 -0.83
C LEU A 102 -8.87 11.96 -0.04
N GLY A 103 -8.74 10.67 -0.38
CA GLY A 103 -7.82 9.78 0.31
C GLY A 103 -6.34 10.19 0.13
N SER A 104 -5.99 10.70 -1.05
CA SER A 104 -4.64 11.20 -1.32
C SER A 104 -4.31 12.50 -0.59
N LEU A 105 -5.28 13.41 -0.47
CA LEU A 105 -5.13 14.66 0.26
C LEU A 105 -4.97 14.39 1.76
N LEU A 106 -5.76 13.47 2.31
CA LEU A 106 -5.68 13.07 3.72
C LEU A 106 -4.29 12.51 4.09
N ILE A 107 -3.75 11.61 3.28
CA ILE A 107 -2.39 11.08 3.49
C ILE A 107 -1.33 12.18 3.35
N THR A 108 -1.52 13.11 2.41
CA THR A 108 -0.59 14.23 2.21
C THR A 108 -0.61 15.19 3.40
N ALA A 109 -1.78 15.51 3.92
CA ALA A 109 -1.93 16.35 5.12
C ALA A 109 -1.22 15.74 6.33
N LEU A 110 -1.35 14.44 6.57
CA LEU A 110 -0.63 13.77 7.67
C LEU A 110 0.88 13.78 7.49
N LYS A 111 1.36 13.62 6.25
CA LYS A 111 2.78 13.77 5.95
C LYS A 111 3.28 15.17 6.27
N PHE A 112 2.50 16.19 5.91
CA PHE A 112 2.83 17.58 6.21
C PHE A 112 2.90 17.81 7.72
N VAL A 113 1.89 17.37 8.49
CA VAL A 113 1.90 17.45 9.96
C VAL A 113 3.14 16.78 10.56
N ARG A 114 3.52 15.61 10.05
CA ARG A 114 4.72 14.90 10.50
C ARG A 114 6.02 15.64 10.15
N ILE A 115 6.11 16.23 8.97
CA ILE A 115 7.27 17.04 8.55
C ILE A 115 7.41 18.27 9.45
N VAL A 116 6.30 18.98 9.72
CA VAL A 116 6.28 20.14 10.63
C VAL A 116 6.73 19.73 12.04
N PHE A 117 6.19 18.64 12.58
CA PHE A 117 6.60 18.13 13.89
C PHE A 117 8.10 17.79 13.94
N LEU A 118 8.62 17.11 12.92
CA LEU A 118 10.05 16.78 12.80
C LEU A 118 10.92 18.04 12.69
N PHE A 119 10.45 19.05 11.95
CA PHE A 119 11.12 20.33 11.81
C PHE A 119 11.21 21.08 13.15
N LEU A 120 10.09 21.19 13.87
CA LEU A 120 10.04 21.81 15.20
C LEU A 120 10.94 21.07 16.20
N ARG A 121 10.93 19.74 16.19
CA ARG A 121 11.80 18.90 17.03
C ARG A 121 13.29 19.09 16.70
N ARG A 122 13.64 19.32 15.43
CA ARG A 122 15.03 19.61 15.03
C ARG A 122 15.44 21.01 15.50
N ARG A 123 14.57 22.01 15.32
CA ARG A 123 14.85 23.40 15.71
C ARG A 123 15.03 23.56 17.22
N THR A 124 14.15 22.95 18.03
CA THR A 124 14.28 22.95 19.51
C THR A 124 15.53 22.24 19.99
N ARG A 125 15.92 21.12 19.35
CA ARG A 125 17.20 20.45 19.64
C ARG A 125 18.43 21.27 19.23
N PHE A 126 18.34 22.06 18.16
CA PHE A 126 19.43 22.91 17.70
C PHE A 126 19.64 24.11 18.62
N LEU A 127 18.55 24.75 19.07
CA LEU A 127 18.55 25.85 20.03
C LEU A 127 19.03 25.39 21.42
N GLY A 128 18.59 24.23 21.89
CA GLY A 128 19.03 23.65 23.18
C GLY A 128 20.48 23.17 23.22
N LYS A 129 21.18 23.10 22.07
CA LYS A 129 22.64 22.87 22.02
C LYS A 129 23.44 24.17 22.12
N ARG A 130 22.86 25.34 21.81
CA ARG A 130 23.52 26.65 21.87
C ARG A 130 23.27 27.39 23.20
N CYS A 131 22.16 27.09 23.89
CA CYS A 131 21.84 27.65 25.20
C CYS A 131 21.70 26.51 26.23
N ALA A 132 22.74 26.32 27.06
CA ALA A 132 22.79 25.48 28.28
C ALA A 132 22.34 23.99 28.18
N PRO A 133 23.25 23.02 28.40
CA PRO A 133 22.92 21.61 28.40
C PRO A 133 22.36 21.19 29.77
N LYS A 134 21.09 21.45 30.11
CA LYS A 134 20.42 20.78 31.28
C LYS A 134 18.92 21.01 31.53
N CYS A 135 18.19 21.85 30.80
CA CYS A 135 16.78 22.15 31.16
C CYS A 135 15.69 21.55 30.25
N GLY A 136 16.02 20.59 29.38
CA GLY A 136 14.99 19.75 28.75
C GLY A 136 14.68 18.57 29.66
N SER A 137 13.56 18.59 30.40
CA SER A 137 13.16 17.46 31.24
C SER A 137 13.17 16.18 30.40
N ARG A 138 13.68 15.06 30.95
CA ARG A 138 13.68 13.75 30.26
C ARG A 138 12.27 13.41 29.73
N PHE A 139 11.25 13.90 30.42
CA PHE A 139 9.84 13.85 30.07
C PHE A 139 9.51 14.51 28.72
N ALA A 140 9.96 15.75 28.46
CA ALA A 140 9.70 16.42 27.18
C ALA A 140 10.33 15.68 25.98
N ARG A 141 11.52 15.11 26.16
CA ARG A 141 12.18 14.30 25.12
C ARG A 141 11.46 12.97 24.87
N ALA A 142 10.97 12.33 25.94
CA ALA A 142 10.19 11.09 25.85
C ALA A 142 8.84 11.34 25.17
N LEU A 143 8.13 12.41 25.53
CA LEU A 143 6.86 12.80 24.93
C LEU A 143 7.00 13.09 23.43
N CYS A 144 8.02 13.84 23.02
CA CYS A 144 8.28 14.08 21.60
C CYS A 144 8.57 12.79 20.81
N CYS A 145 9.25 11.81 21.42
CA CYS A 145 9.49 10.51 20.80
C CYS A 145 8.19 9.71 20.65
N TYR A 146 7.34 9.73 21.69
CA TYR A 146 6.03 9.08 21.69
C TYR A 146 5.12 9.64 20.59
N VAL A 147 4.96 10.98 20.52
CA VAL A 147 4.14 11.64 19.49
C VAL A 147 4.62 11.32 18.08
N GLU A 148 5.94 11.31 17.83
CA GLU A 148 6.48 10.94 16.53
C GLU A 148 6.17 9.49 16.16
N CYS A 149 6.27 8.58 17.13
CA CYS A 149 5.91 7.18 16.94
C CYS A 149 4.42 7.03 16.61
N CYS A 150 3.53 7.68 17.38
CA CYS A 150 2.09 7.67 17.16
C CYS A 150 1.72 8.21 15.77
N LEU A 151 2.28 9.35 15.36
CA LEU A 151 2.04 9.93 14.03
C LEU A 151 2.55 9.02 12.92
N ALA A 152 3.73 8.40 13.10
CA ALA A 152 4.27 7.45 12.13
C ALA A 152 3.43 6.17 12.03
N CYS A 153 2.91 5.66 13.15
CA CYS A 153 2.00 4.53 13.18
C CYS A 153 0.66 4.87 12.52
N PHE A 154 0.09 6.03 12.85
CA PHE A 154 -1.16 6.51 12.26
C PHE A 154 -1.05 6.68 10.75
N GLU A 155 0.03 7.29 10.25
CA GLU A 155 0.30 7.40 8.81
C GLU A 155 0.39 6.02 8.13
N LYS A 156 1.07 5.05 8.76
CA LYS A 156 1.18 3.68 8.24
C LYS A 156 -0.16 2.97 8.20
N CYS A 157 -0.95 3.07 9.27
CA CYS A 157 -2.28 2.48 9.37
C CYS A 157 -3.22 3.07 8.33
N LEU A 158 -3.26 4.40 8.22
CA LEU A 158 -4.13 5.05 7.26
C LEU A 158 -3.74 4.74 5.82
N ARG A 159 -2.44 4.66 5.51
CA ARG A 159 -1.98 4.24 4.18
C ARG A 159 -2.38 2.80 3.88
N ALA A 160 -2.33 1.90 4.86
CA ALA A 160 -2.81 0.53 4.69
C ALA A 160 -4.33 0.50 4.48
N LEU A 161 -5.07 1.24 5.29
CA LEU A 161 -6.51 1.38 5.18
C LEU A 161 -6.93 1.90 3.80
N CYS A 162 -6.30 2.97 3.29
CA CYS A 162 -6.59 3.50 1.97
C CYS A 162 -6.40 2.43 0.88
N ARG A 163 -5.32 1.63 0.93
CA ARG A 163 -5.10 0.57 -0.07
C ARG A 163 -6.24 -0.44 -0.09
N TYR A 164 -6.68 -0.89 1.08
CA TYR A 164 -7.78 -1.85 1.19
C TYR A 164 -9.13 -1.22 0.85
N ALA A 165 -9.35 0.04 1.25
CA ALA A 165 -10.54 0.81 0.92
C ALA A 165 -10.70 0.98 -0.59
N TYR A 166 -9.62 1.23 -1.34
CA TYR A 166 -9.71 1.34 -2.80
C TYR A 166 -10.05 0.02 -3.49
N THR A 167 -9.60 -1.11 -2.96
CA THR A 167 -10.02 -2.42 -3.46
C THR A 167 -11.51 -2.63 -3.20
N GLN A 168 -11.98 -2.35 -1.99
CA GLN A 168 -13.40 -2.45 -1.62
C GLN A 168 -14.26 -1.48 -2.44
N LEU A 169 -13.77 -0.26 -2.67
CA LEU A 169 -14.39 0.75 -3.53
C LEU A 169 -14.66 0.22 -4.94
N MET A 170 -13.68 -0.49 -5.54
CA MET A 170 -13.81 -1.04 -6.88
C MET A 170 -14.71 -2.28 -6.95
N ILE A 171 -14.87 -3.00 -5.84
CA ILE A 171 -15.76 -4.17 -5.76
C ILE A 171 -17.21 -3.73 -5.56
N SER A 172 -17.47 -2.89 -4.55
CA SER A 172 -18.82 -2.52 -4.11
C SER A 172 -19.35 -1.22 -4.74
N GLY A 173 -18.50 -0.38 -5.33
CA GLY A 173 -18.90 0.90 -5.93
C GLY A 173 -19.36 1.98 -4.93
N HIS A 174 -19.28 1.72 -3.62
CA HIS A 174 -19.64 2.65 -2.55
C HIS A 174 -18.70 3.87 -2.49
N PRO A 175 -19.08 4.97 -1.82
CA PRO A 175 -18.16 6.10 -1.60
C PRO A 175 -17.01 5.74 -0.65
N PHE A 176 -15.89 6.47 -0.76
CA PHE A 176 -14.65 6.20 -0.02
C PHE A 176 -14.83 5.94 1.48
N CYS A 177 -15.61 6.76 2.18
CA CYS A 177 -15.78 6.63 3.64
C CYS A 177 -16.46 5.32 4.03
N LYS A 178 -17.48 4.89 3.27
CA LYS A 178 -18.17 3.63 3.51
C LYS A 178 -17.25 2.44 3.23
N SER A 179 -16.57 2.45 2.08
CA SER A 179 -15.59 1.42 1.73
C SER A 179 -14.41 1.36 2.71
N ALA A 180 -13.98 2.50 3.26
CA ALA A 180 -12.94 2.55 4.28
C ALA A 180 -13.42 1.93 5.61
N ALA A 181 -14.66 2.18 6.03
CA ALA A 181 -15.21 1.56 7.25
C ALA A 181 -15.30 0.03 7.11
N GLU A 182 -15.76 -0.46 5.96
CA GLU A 182 -15.80 -1.89 5.64
C GLU A 182 -14.41 -2.52 5.58
N ALA A 183 -13.48 -1.88 4.86
CA ALA A 183 -12.10 -2.32 4.78
C ALA A 183 -11.40 -2.33 6.15
N PHE A 184 -11.72 -1.37 7.02
CA PHE A 184 -11.21 -1.34 8.38
C PHE A 184 -11.67 -2.56 9.18
N THR A 185 -12.97 -2.87 9.15
CA THR A 185 -13.51 -4.05 9.86
C THR A 185 -12.92 -5.36 9.34
N LEU A 186 -12.76 -5.50 8.02
CA LEU A 186 -12.14 -6.67 7.40
C LEU A 186 -10.67 -6.82 7.81
N LEU A 187 -9.93 -5.71 7.84
CA LEU A 187 -8.53 -5.69 8.24
C LEU A 187 -8.36 -6.05 9.71
N THR A 188 -9.18 -5.51 10.60
CA THR A 188 -9.09 -5.81 12.04
C THR A 188 -9.43 -7.27 12.34
N ALA A 189 -10.39 -7.85 11.62
CA ALA A 189 -10.76 -9.25 11.77
C ALA A 189 -9.65 -10.22 11.28
N ASN A 190 -8.86 -9.81 10.29
CA ASN A 190 -7.83 -10.66 9.66
C ASN A 190 -6.41 -10.12 9.84
N LEU A 191 -6.16 -9.34 10.90
CA LEU A 191 -4.91 -8.60 11.07
C LEU A 191 -3.67 -9.49 11.13
N ALA A 192 -3.77 -10.64 11.81
CA ALA A 192 -2.67 -11.60 11.91
C ALA A 192 -2.28 -12.16 10.54
N GLY A 193 -3.28 -12.55 9.72
CA GLY A 193 -3.06 -13.01 8.36
C GLY A 193 -2.44 -11.93 7.48
N ALA A 194 -2.91 -10.69 7.60
CA ALA A 194 -2.38 -9.54 6.85
C ALA A 194 -0.91 -9.26 7.21
N ALA A 195 -0.57 -9.35 8.50
CA ALA A 195 0.80 -9.13 8.99
C ALA A 195 1.75 -10.23 8.49
N THR A 196 1.37 -11.49 8.61
CA THR A 196 2.16 -12.63 8.16
C THR A 196 2.40 -12.58 6.66
N LEU A 197 1.35 -12.38 5.86
CA LEU A 197 1.46 -12.26 4.41
C LEU A 197 2.40 -11.12 4.02
N ARG A 198 2.31 -9.98 4.68
CA ARG A 198 3.17 -8.83 4.41
C ARG A 198 4.65 -9.12 4.68
N VAL A 199 4.97 -9.83 5.76
CA VAL A 199 6.37 -10.19 6.07
C VAL A 199 6.91 -11.16 5.01
N ILE A 200 6.14 -12.20 4.70
CA ILE A 200 6.52 -13.20 3.69
C ILE A 200 6.69 -12.53 2.32
N ALA A 201 5.69 -11.78 1.85
CA ALA A 201 5.74 -11.08 0.57
C ALA A 201 6.91 -10.10 0.51
N ALA A 202 7.21 -9.36 1.59
CA ALA A 202 8.35 -8.45 1.62
C ALA A 202 9.68 -9.20 1.42
N ALA A 203 9.86 -10.36 2.06
CA ALA A 203 11.07 -11.18 1.90
C ALA A 203 11.22 -11.71 0.47
N TYR A 204 10.16 -12.30 -0.10
CA TYR A 204 10.17 -12.82 -1.47
C TYR A 204 10.41 -11.72 -2.51
N LEU A 205 9.73 -10.59 -2.40
CA LEU A 205 9.90 -9.46 -3.32
C LEU A 205 11.26 -8.77 -3.16
N ALA A 206 11.86 -8.79 -1.97
CA ALA A 206 13.22 -8.29 -1.76
C ALA A 206 14.25 -9.20 -2.42
N LEU A 207 14.12 -10.52 -2.24
CA LEU A 207 14.97 -11.51 -2.90
C LEU A 207 14.87 -11.39 -4.43
N GLY A 208 13.66 -11.25 -4.97
CA GLY A 208 13.46 -11.06 -6.41
C GLY A 208 14.18 -9.83 -6.98
N LYS A 209 14.16 -8.69 -6.26
CA LYS A 209 14.89 -7.48 -6.69
C LYS A 209 16.40 -7.68 -6.72
N LEU A 210 16.94 -8.36 -5.71
CA LEU A 210 18.37 -8.68 -5.61
C LEU A 210 18.80 -9.66 -6.71
N LEU A 211 18.00 -10.70 -6.98
CA LEU A 211 18.28 -11.67 -8.03
C LEU A 211 18.28 -11.04 -9.42
N VAL A 212 17.30 -10.18 -9.74
CA VAL A 212 17.26 -9.45 -11.01
C VAL A 212 18.49 -8.57 -11.18
N ALA A 213 18.88 -7.83 -10.14
CA ALA A 213 20.05 -6.97 -10.17
C ALA A 213 21.37 -7.76 -10.32
N ALA A 214 21.50 -8.87 -9.59
CA ALA A 214 22.65 -9.75 -9.68
C ALA A 214 22.75 -10.38 -11.07
N ALA A 215 21.66 -10.91 -11.62
CA ALA A 215 21.63 -11.51 -12.95
C ALA A 215 21.96 -10.50 -14.06
N CYS A 216 21.39 -9.29 -14.01
CA CYS A 216 21.74 -8.24 -14.98
C CYS A 216 23.20 -7.79 -14.83
N GLY A 217 23.71 -7.70 -13.59
CA GLY A 217 25.10 -7.36 -13.32
C GLY A 217 26.07 -8.42 -13.81
N THR A 218 25.79 -9.71 -13.59
CA THR A 218 26.65 -10.81 -14.05
C THR A 218 26.63 -10.94 -15.57
N VAL A 219 25.45 -10.92 -16.20
CA VAL A 219 25.34 -10.95 -17.67
C VAL A 219 26.01 -9.72 -18.30
N GLY A 220 25.79 -8.54 -17.73
CA GLY A 220 26.45 -7.31 -18.18
C GLY A 220 27.97 -7.39 -18.07
N ALA A 221 28.50 -7.91 -16.96
CA ALA A 221 29.93 -8.11 -16.76
C ALA A 221 30.51 -9.14 -17.74
N LEU A 222 29.80 -10.24 -18.02
CA LEU A 222 30.24 -11.25 -18.98
C LEU A 222 30.35 -10.67 -20.39
N ILE A 223 29.34 -9.90 -20.84
CA ILE A 223 29.35 -9.25 -22.15
C ILE A 223 30.54 -8.26 -22.27
N LEU A 224 30.77 -7.46 -21.22
CA LEU A 224 31.89 -6.51 -21.17
C LEU A 224 33.27 -7.21 -21.20
N LEU A 225 33.35 -8.46 -20.72
CA LEU A 225 34.58 -9.26 -20.71
C LEU A 225 34.77 -10.13 -21.96
N SER A 226 33.69 -10.47 -22.68
CA SER A 226 33.73 -11.37 -23.83
C SER A 226 33.79 -10.66 -25.18
N GLU A 227 33.16 -9.49 -25.32
CA GLU A 227 33.02 -8.79 -26.61
C GLU A 227 34.12 -7.74 -26.84
N SER A 228 34.81 -7.82 -27.99
CA SER A 228 35.66 -6.74 -28.52
C SER A 228 34.80 -5.68 -29.20
N PRO A 229 35.03 -4.37 -29.00
CA PRO A 229 36.23 -3.71 -28.46
C PRO A 229 36.21 -3.46 -26.94
N PHE A 230 35.11 -3.74 -26.25
CA PHE A 230 34.96 -3.38 -24.82
C PHE A 230 36.01 -4.03 -23.93
N LYS A 231 36.44 -5.25 -24.25
CA LYS A 231 37.51 -5.94 -23.54
C LYS A 231 38.87 -5.21 -23.61
N GLU A 232 39.17 -4.56 -24.73
CA GLU A 232 40.49 -3.97 -24.99
C GLU A 232 40.53 -2.46 -24.72
N GLU A 233 39.41 -1.75 -24.85
CA GLU A 233 39.33 -0.30 -24.68
C GLU A 233 38.89 0.15 -23.26
N LEU A 234 38.32 -0.72 -22.42
CA LEU A 234 37.90 -0.32 -21.07
C LEU A 234 39.07 -0.31 -20.08
N TYR A 235 39.38 0.87 -19.54
CA TYR A 235 40.31 1.04 -18.42
C TYR A 235 39.81 0.42 -17.10
N SER A 236 38.49 0.41 -16.87
CA SER A 236 37.88 -0.21 -15.68
C SER A 236 36.47 -0.72 -15.94
N ILE A 237 36.20 -1.97 -15.57
CA ILE A 237 34.90 -2.64 -15.70
C ILE A 237 33.88 -2.21 -14.64
N TRP A 238 34.34 -1.71 -13.49
CA TRP A 238 33.47 -1.43 -12.34
C TRP A 238 32.42 -0.34 -12.60
N PRO A 239 32.77 0.83 -13.19
CA PRO A 239 31.78 1.87 -13.45
C PRO A 239 30.57 1.43 -14.31
N PRO A 240 30.76 0.79 -15.49
CA PRO A 240 29.63 0.34 -16.30
C PRO A 240 28.83 -0.79 -15.64
N VAL A 241 29.47 -1.73 -14.95
CA VAL A 241 28.76 -2.81 -14.23
C VAL A 241 27.91 -2.23 -13.09
N VAL A 242 28.44 -1.29 -12.32
CA VAL A 242 27.68 -0.60 -11.26
C VAL A 242 26.50 0.16 -11.86
N ALA A 243 26.70 0.85 -12.99
CA ALA A 243 25.61 1.54 -13.69
C ALA A 243 24.50 0.56 -14.13
N ILE A 244 24.87 -0.59 -14.72
CA ILE A 244 23.93 -1.65 -15.11
C ILE A 244 23.14 -2.15 -13.89
N VAL A 245 23.83 -2.45 -12.78
CA VAL A 245 23.19 -2.93 -11.54
C VAL A 245 22.23 -1.89 -10.96
N VAL A 246 22.62 -0.61 -10.94
CA VAL A 246 21.76 0.48 -10.45
C VAL A 246 20.50 0.64 -11.30
N ILE A 247 20.63 0.60 -12.63
CA ILE A 247 19.49 0.67 -13.55
C ILE A 247 18.58 -0.56 -13.39
N ALA A 248 19.16 -1.76 -13.32
CA ALA A 248 18.42 -3.01 -13.10
C ALA A 248 17.66 -3.01 -11.76
N LEU A 249 18.27 -2.49 -10.69
CA LEU A 249 17.60 -2.27 -9.41
C LEU A 249 16.44 -1.28 -9.53
N ALA A 250 16.62 -0.18 -10.26
CA ALA A 250 15.56 0.80 -10.47
C ALA A 250 14.35 0.19 -11.19
N VAL A 251 14.59 -0.58 -12.26
CA VAL A 251 13.55 -1.26 -13.03
C VAL A 251 12.86 -2.34 -12.18
N SER A 252 13.63 -3.17 -11.47
CA SER A 252 13.07 -4.23 -10.63
C SER A 252 12.19 -3.65 -9.51
N MET A 253 12.59 -2.53 -8.90
CA MET A 253 11.75 -1.83 -7.91
C MET A 253 10.38 -1.46 -8.49
N ILE A 254 10.34 -0.90 -9.70
CA ILE A 254 9.08 -0.50 -10.35
C ILE A 254 8.18 -1.72 -10.59
N PHE A 255 8.73 -2.79 -11.14
CA PHE A 255 8.00 -4.01 -11.47
C PHE A 255 7.46 -4.72 -10.21
N PHE A 256 8.34 -5.04 -9.26
CA PHE A 256 7.94 -5.69 -8.00
C PHE A 256 7.01 -4.81 -7.13
N GLY A 257 6.98 -3.50 -7.36
CA GLY A 257 5.98 -2.61 -6.76
C GLY A 257 4.54 -2.98 -7.15
N VAL A 258 4.31 -3.37 -8.40
CA VAL A 258 2.99 -3.82 -8.90
C VAL A 258 2.60 -5.16 -8.27
N TYR A 259 3.56 -6.09 -8.13
CA TYR A 259 3.35 -7.37 -7.43
C TYR A 259 2.93 -7.15 -5.97
N ASN A 260 3.61 -6.26 -5.26
CA ASN A 260 3.23 -5.95 -3.87
C ASN A 260 1.77 -5.47 -3.76
N MET A 261 1.33 -4.63 -4.71
CA MET A 261 -0.05 -4.12 -4.75
C MET A 261 -1.05 -5.22 -5.11
N THR A 262 -0.66 -6.13 -5.99
CA THR A 262 -1.48 -7.28 -6.39
C THR A 262 -1.67 -8.25 -5.23
N ILE A 263 -0.62 -8.56 -4.47
CA ILE A 263 -0.67 -9.42 -3.28
C ILE A 263 -1.61 -8.80 -2.22
N ASP A 264 -1.44 -7.50 -1.92
CA ASP A 264 -2.33 -6.77 -1.00
C ASP A 264 -3.81 -6.86 -1.46
N THR A 265 -4.07 -6.78 -2.77
CA THR A 265 -5.42 -6.82 -3.35
C THR A 265 -6.03 -8.22 -3.28
N ILE A 266 -5.26 -9.25 -3.66
CA ILE A 266 -5.71 -10.65 -3.60
C ILE A 266 -6.06 -11.01 -2.16
N PHE A 267 -5.25 -10.58 -1.19
CA PHE A 267 -5.54 -10.79 0.22
C PHE A 267 -6.90 -10.21 0.62
N VAL A 268 -7.21 -8.97 0.21
CA VAL A 268 -8.52 -8.36 0.45
C VAL A 268 -9.64 -9.16 -0.21
N CYS A 269 -9.45 -9.59 -1.45
CA CYS A 269 -10.46 -10.39 -2.16
C CYS A 269 -10.74 -11.71 -1.42
N VAL A 270 -9.69 -12.39 -0.94
CA VAL A 270 -9.82 -13.61 -0.11
C VAL A 270 -10.54 -13.31 1.20
N CYS A 271 -10.24 -12.19 1.86
CA CYS A 271 -10.93 -11.80 3.09
C CYS A 271 -12.43 -11.55 2.85
N ILE A 272 -12.78 -10.85 1.76
CA ILE A 272 -14.17 -10.60 1.38
C ILE A 272 -14.89 -11.92 1.05
N GLU A 273 -14.23 -12.81 0.30
CA GLU A 273 -14.79 -14.12 -0.01
C GLU A 273 -15.04 -14.95 1.27
N LYS A 274 -14.11 -14.94 2.22
CA LYS A 274 -14.29 -15.64 3.51
C LYS A 274 -15.47 -15.08 4.30
N ASP A 275 -15.59 -13.77 4.37
CA ASP A 275 -16.68 -13.07 5.06
C ASP A 275 -18.05 -13.40 4.42
N ARG A 276 -18.12 -13.35 3.07
CA ARG A 276 -19.32 -13.73 2.31
C ARG A 276 -19.73 -15.19 2.54
N LYS A 277 -18.76 -16.11 2.55
CA LYS A 277 -19.01 -17.54 2.82
C LYS A 277 -19.59 -17.78 4.21
N GLN A 278 -19.13 -17.04 5.22
CA GLN A 278 -19.67 -17.14 6.57
C GLN A 278 -21.12 -16.66 6.66
N LEU A 279 -21.49 -15.68 5.84
CA LEU A 279 -22.85 -15.16 5.75
C LEU A 279 -23.76 -15.94 4.78
N GLY A 280 -23.24 -16.99 4.12
CA GLY A 280 -23.99 -17.77 3.13
C GLY A 280 -24.31 -17.02 1.84
N LEU A 281 -23.64 -15.89 1.55
CA LEU A 281 -23.85 -15.13 0.31
C LEU A 281 -23.05 -15.73 -0.85
N PRO A 282 -23.59 -15.62 -2.08
CA PRO A 282 -22.88 -16.03 -3.29
C PRO A 282 -21.61 -15.19 -3.51
N THR A 283 -20.57 -15.85 -4.01
CA THR A 283 -19.20 -15.32 -4.12
C THR A 283 -18.94 -14.52 -5.38
N ASP A 284 -19.80 -14.60 -6.39
CA ASP A 284 -19.65 -13.91 -7.66
C ASP A 284 -20.32 -12.53 -7.63
N GLY A 285 -19.63 -11.51 -8.17
CA GLY A 285 -20.18 -10.14 -8.26
C GLY A 285 -21.39 -10.01 -9.21
N SER A 286 -21.75 -11.07 -9.93
CA SER A 286 -22.99 -11.21 -10.72
C SER A 286 -24.20 -11.51 -9.84
N ALA A 287 -24.03 -12.24 -8.74
CA ALA A 287 -25.09 -12.48 -7.78
C ALA A 287 -25.34 -11.30 -6.84
N GLU A 288 -24.42 -10.33 -6.74
CA GLU A 288 -24.65 -9.07 -6.00
C GLU A 288 -25.81 -8.28 -6.60
N VAL A 289 -25.96 -8.27 -7.94
CA VAL A 289 -27.14 -7.71 -8.61
C VAL A 289 -28.39 -8.55 -8.32
N ALA A 290 -28.28 -9.88 -8.32
CA ALA A 290 -29.41 -10.76 -8.04
C ALA A 290 -29.90 -10.70 -6.58
N VAL A 291 -28.99 -10.46 -5.63
CA VAL A 291 -29.29 -10.30 -4.19
C VAL A 291 -29.77 -8.89 -3.87
N LEU A 292 -29.17 -7.85 -4.46
CA LEU A 292 -29.66 -6.46 -4.33
C LEU A 292 -31.06 -6.27 -4.95
N LEU A 293 -31.41 -7.05 -5.97
CA LEU A 293 -32.76 -7.10 -6.52
C LEU A 293 -33.72 -7.96 -5.68
N ARG A 294 -33.21 -8.84 -4.81
CA ARG A 294 -34.03 -9.78 -4.02
C ARG A 294 -34.36 -9.24 -2.63
N ASP A 295 -33.45 -8.54 -1.94
CA ASP A 295 -33.75 -7.87 -0.66
C ASP A 295 -32.72 -6.75 -0.33
N PRO A 296 -33.10 -5.46 -0.40
CA PRO A 296 -32.24 -4.35 0.01
C PRO A 296 -31.96 -4.30 1.53
N ASP A 297 -32.76 -4.99 2.36
CA ASP A 297 -32.70 -4.91 3.83
C ASP A 297 -31.70 -5.89 4.49
N VAL A 298 -31.17 -6.87 3.74
CA VAL A 298 -30.26 -7.90 4.29
C VAL A 298 -28.93 -7.32 4.79
N ILE A 299 -28.46 -6.21 4.22
CA ILE A 299 -27.21 -5.55 4.63
C ILE A 299 -27.45 -4.57 5.79
N GLU A 300 -28.63 -3.97 5.87
CA GLU A 300 -28.92 -2.89 6.84
C GLU A 300 -29.28 -3.43 8.23
N GLY A 301 -29.69 -4.71 8.34
CA GLY A 301 -30.14 -5.33 9.59
C GLY A 301 -29.17 -6.27 10.32
N GLN A 302 -27.96 -6.56 9.80
CA GLN A 302 -27.04 -7.51 10.45
C GLN A 302 -26.11 -6.84 11.48
N PRO A 303 -26.22 -7.18 12.78
CA PRO A 303 -25.26 -6.70 13.77
C PRO A 303 -23.89 -7.35 13.52
N ARG A 304 -22.91 -6.56 13.06
CA ARG A 304 -21.50 -6.98 12.99
C ARG A 304 -21.06 -7.42 14.38
N ARG A 305 -20.83 -8.72 14.59
CA ARG A 305 -20.37 -9.28 15.87
C ARG A 305 -19.02 -8.66 16.27
N ALA A 306 -19.08 -7.65 17.12
CA ALA A 306 -18.05 -7.37 18.11
C ALA A 306 -18.05 -8.52 19.13
N GLY A 307 -17.44 -9.66 18.79
CA GLY A 307 -17.54 -10.87 19.61
C GLY A 307 -16.44 -11.90 19.40
N SER A 308 -15.33 -11.55 18.73
CA SER A 308 -14.26 -12.53 18.46
C SER A 308 -13.24 -12.65 19.61
N LEU A 309 -13.30 -11.81 20.65
CA LEU A 309 -12.39 -11.90 21.80
C LEU A 309 -12.96 -12.72 22.97
N GLU A 310 -14.29 -12.78 23.15
CA GLU A 310 -14.88 -13.62 24.21
C GLU A 310 -15.02 -15.09 23.83
N GLN A 311 -15.28 -15.40 22.55
CA GLN A 311 -15.46 -16.81 22.13
C GLN A 311 -14.16 -17.61 22.09
N MET A 312 -13.00 -16.96 21.93
CA MET A 312 -11.69 -17.64 22.06
C MET A 312 -11.33 -17.93 23.51
N VAL A 313 -11.79 -17.14 24.49
CA VAL A 313 -11.50 -17.37 25.92
C VAL A 313 -12.40 -18.46 26.50
N CYS A 314 -13.65 -18.58 26.05
CA CYS A 314 -14.55 -19.63 26.55
C CYS A 314 -14.27 -21.03 25.98
N ALA A 315 -13.75 -21.14 24.74
CA ALA A 315 -13.46 -22.45 24.14
C ALA A 315 -12.28 -23.19 24.80
N GLU A 316 -11.36 -22.45 25.45
CA GLU A 316 -10.20 -23.03 26.12
C GLU A 316 -10.47 -23.49 27.57
N SER A 317 -11.57 -23.04 28.19
CA SER A 317 -11.97 -23.42 29.54
C SER A 317 -12.79 -24.72 29.63
N THR A 318 -13.33 -25.24 28.52
CA THR A 318 -14.22 -26.42 28.51
C THR A 318 -13.56 -27.73 28.08
N SER A 319 -12.26 -27.77 27.74
CA SER A 319 -11.56 -29.02 27.40
C SER A 319 -10.99 -29.80 28.60
N GLY A 320 -11.24 -29.32 29.82
CA GLY A 320 -10.60 -29.82 31.04
C GLY A 320 -11.47 -30.62 32.00
N THR A 321 -12.55 -31.31 31.59
CA THR A 321 -13.19 -32.35 32.44
C THR A 321 -14.25 -33.17 31.69
N ARG A 322 -13.89 -34.38 31.24
CA ARG A 322 -14.77 -35.56 31.32
C ARG A 322 -14.00 -36.83 31.00
N THR A 323 -13.52 -37.44 32.07
CA THR A 323 -13.08 -38.82 32.18
C THR A 323 -14.26 -39.79 32.02
N ALA A 324 -14.02 -40.82 31.20
CA ALA A 324 -14.52 -42.20 31.29
C ALA A 324 -15.99 -42.49 31.67
N ARG A 325 -16.74 -43.08 30.73
CA ARG A 325 -17.48 -44.32 31.01
C ARG A 325 -17.74 -45.15 29.75
N THR A 326 -17.20 -46.36 29.79
CA THR A 326 -17.30 -47.50 28.89
C THR A 326 -18.74 -48.06 28.83
N THR A 327 -19.22 -48.45 27.64
CA THR A 327 -19.92 -49.73 27.36
C THR A 327 -20.15 -49.90 25.85
N LEU A 328 -19.43 -50.84 25.24
CA LEU A 328 -19.86 -51.71 24.12
C LEU A 328 -20.85 -52.78 24.70
N PRO A 329 -21.58 -53.63 23.93
CA PRO A 329 -21.26 -54.11 22.56
C PRO A 329 -22.47 -54.41 21.61
N LEU A 330 -22.11 -54.94 20.42
CA LEU A 330 -22.80 -55.94 19.57
C LEU A 330 -23.69 -55.50 18.37
N SER A 331 -23.16 -55.89 17.18
CA SER A 331 -23.80 -56.62 16.06
C SER A 331 -23.77 -55.94 14.68
N SER A 332 -22.77 -56.33 13.90
CA SER A 332 -22.84 -56.58 12.44
C SER A 332 -23.23 -58.06 12.23
N PRO A 333 -23.60 -58.59 11.03
CA PRO A 333 -23.23 -58.14 9.68
C PRO A 333 -24.35 -58.23 8.61
N ASP A 334 -24.13 -57.65 7.42
CA ASP A 334 -24.13 -58.39 6.15
C ASP A 334 -23.86 -57.47 4.95
N THR A 335 -23.06 -58.01 4.04
CA THR A 335 -22.49 -57.43 2.81
C THR A 335 -23.38 -57.75 1.56
N PRO A 336 -22.86 -57.74 0.33
CA PRO A 336 -23.01 -56.68 -0.68
C PRO A 336 -23.85 -57.14 -1.91
N ARG A 337 -24.13 -56.24 -2.86
CA ARG A 337 -24.37 -56.62 -4.27
C ARG A 337 -24.36 -55.42 -5.22
N ASP A 338 -23.27 -55.35 -5.98
CA ASP A 338 -23.19 -55.30 -7.45
C ASP A 338 -24.15 -54.48 -8.31
N ALA A 339 -23.48 -53.79 -9.25
CA ALA A 339 -23.73 -53.75 -10.69
C ALA A 339 -24.76 -52.76 -11.27
N ASP A 340 -24.17 -51.87 -12.09
CA ASP A 340 -24.44 -51.75 -13.54
C ASP A 340 -25.27 -50.58 -14.11
N LEU A 341 -24.77 -50.17 -15.28
CA LEU A 341 -25.37 -49.51 -16.44
C LEU A 341 -25.42 -47.97 -16.54
N GLN A 342 -24.48 -47.48 -17.37
CA GLN A 342 -24.65 -46.62 -18.56
C GLN A 342 -26.02 -45.93 -18.75
N ILE A 343 -26.02 -44.59 -18.85
CA ILE A 343 -26.29 -43.78 -20.07
C ILE A 343 -25.47 -42.49 -19.98
#